data_AF-M1K2M5-F1
#
_entry.id   AF-M1K2M5-F1
#
_cell.length_a   1.000
_cell.length_b   1.000
_cell.length_c   1.000
_cell.angle_alpha   90.00
_cell.angle_beta   90.00
_cell.angle_gamma   90.00
#
_symmetry.space_group_name_H-M   'P 1'
#
loop_
_entity.id
_entity.type
_entity.pdbx_description
1 polymer ?
#
loop_
_entity_poly.entity_id
_entity_poly.type
_entity_poly.pdbx_seq_one_letter_code
_entity_poly.pdbx_strand_id
1 'polypeptide(L)'
;MFWNHPKDSNHISTLQTNGGPCLEVPESTSLWMDARIYEIIKKNDDLEEQIKKILGAVKPLDVSEVMAYLMKKTMDVFRADPSVHCYLLGRVPLELITRFAPGLLSFYFCLLRDQKTKGMVRNAALDSVKHVLESVSELDDTSEAKIHEFFRFYGGLGVEEIYIICARRFRTSRKVFFISELLVLGHQLEDDDYSAVNDKIEEVFSPGLVRRLLDRGKYRNNEEVFDKLVRMYGEGEDVADIISRIQERYDVKNAVLELCVVNEETTRQVLQTNDLEKIERFFRNAVDVPLHIDVIGKYLELCESPRQILGCRISKRLDIRKIISEDYDEFLEYAFNRLALHPRILINLVGIEFRPKMEDFILQLIEFVSGCSDVEKLGLYLRFVKIVVEKNCLRRSILKRIFEGLVYLDNEDCRIRCMKYEILGELFGQYALMDKAIEHAARLDGSDKEHGTECKCLGSRDILERVDTRSLDEDNANVLAAIMWDELIMTPAEGELMAISILLRRIIDSTGMFYGNRVSKSSFVLHLIDRHGIARFNETRRRMTDEFFRLLGSMAKLSLSKNLLEKMFLISLDYFYIFDVDDLIRAIIENDRYHCLFILYNLTRSREKMLSKKLLEFLKKSLREAQRP
;
A
#
# COMPACT_ATOMS: atom_id res chain seq x y z
N MET A 1 12.22 24.52 -13.66
CA MET A 1 11.64 24.91 -14.96
C MET A 1 10.24 25.43 -14.70
N PHE A 2 10.06 26.73 -14.99
CA PHE A 2 8.84 27.55 -15.05
C PHE A 2 7.54 27.06 -14.40
N TRP A 3 7.16 27.77 -13.33
CA TRP A 3 5.77 28.11 -13.02
C TRP A 3 5.19 28.96 -14.15
N ASN A 4 3.97 28.64 -14.61
CA ASN A 4 3.10 29.59 -15.29
C ASN A 4 1.63 29.18 -15.13
N HIS A 5 0.86 30.07 -14.51
CA HIS A 5 -0.60 30.18 -14.64
C HIS A 5 -1.01 30.36 -16.12
N PRO A 6 -2.25 29.98 -16.45
CA PRO A 6 -3.13 30.83 -17.25
C PRO A 6 -4.42 31.08 -16.44
N LYS A 7 -4.66 32.29 -15.93
CA LYS A 7 -5.36 33.39 -16.62
C LYS A 7 -6.66 32.97 -17.29
N ASP A 8 -7.73 33.23 -16.56
CA ASP A 8 -8.97 33.86 -17.02
C ASP A 8 -8.97 34.29 -18.48
N SER A 9 -9.81 33.65 -19.27
CA SER A 9 -10.38 34.28 -20.46
C SER A 9 -11.89 34.09 -20.41
N ASN A 10 -12.54 35.22 -20.23
CA ASN A 10 -13.95 35.45 -20.47
C ASN A 10 -14.40 34.79 -21.78
N HIS A 11 -15.15 33.71 -21.67
CA HIS A 11 -16.17 33.39 -22.66
C HIS A 11 -17.50 33.21 -21.92
N ILE A 12 -18.04 34.37 -21.54
CA ILE A 12 -19.48 34.60 -21.50
C ILE A 12 -19.98 34.27 -22.91
N SER A 13 -20.42 33.03 -23.10
CA SER A 13 -21.34 32.71 -24.18
C SER A 13 -22.66 33.36 -23.80
N THR A 14 -22.88 34.52 -24.42
CA THR A 14 -24.14 35.21 -24.56
C THR A 14 -25.21 34.22 -25.00
N LEU A 15 -25.86 33.59 -24.03
CA LEU A 15 -27.24 33.16 -24.19
C LEU A 15 -28.02 34.45 -24.44
N GLN A 16 -28.31 34.65 -25.72
CA GLN A 16 -29.16 35.69 -26.24
C GLN A 16 -30.31 35.90 -25.28
N THR A 17 -30.36 37.12 -24.73
CA THR A 17 -31.57 37.74 -24.21
C THR A 17 -32.56 37.88 -25.36
N ASN A 18 -33.12 36.75 -25.81
CA ASN A 18 -34.36 36.77 -26.55
C ASN A 18 -35.43 37.01 -25.51
N GLY A 19 -35.99 38.23 -25.57
CA GLY A 19 -36.99 38.73 -24.66
C GLY A 19 -38.08 37.69 -24.42
N GLY A 20 -38.16 37.20 -23.19
CA GLY A 20 -39.44 36.79 -22.65
C GLY A 20 -40.35 38.03 -22.64
N PRO A 21 -41.65 37.88 -22.90
CA PRO A 21 -42.53 39.03 -23.00
C PRO A 21 -42.52 39.71 -21.63
N CYS A 22 -41.88 40.88 -21.59
CA CYS A 22 -42.39 41.95 -20.77
C CYS A 22 -43.90 41.98 -21.05
N LEU A 23 -44.70 42.11 -20.00
CA LEU A 23 -46.01 42.73 -20.17
C LEU A 23 -45.75 44.14 -20.73
N GLU A 24 -45.52 44.23 -22.04
CA GLU A 24 -45.72 45.42 -22.83
C GLU A 24 -47.21 45.70 -22.68
N VAL A 25 -47.50 46.57 -21.72
CA VAL A 25 -48.73 47.32 -21.72
C VAL A 25 -48.60 48.23 -22.95
N PRO A 26 -49.46 48.11 -23.97
CA PRO A 26 -49.64 49.22 -24.88
C PRO A 26 -50.06 50.39 -24.01
N GLU A 27 -49.39 51.54 -24.13
CA GLU A 27 -49.87 52.82 -23.59
C GLU A 27 -51.18 53.21 -24.30
N SER A 28 -52.23 52.43 -24.08
CA SER A 28 -53.62 52.64 -24.49
C SER A 28 -54.49 51.47 -24.00
N THR A 29 -54.70 51.35 -22.70
CA THR A 29 -55.88 50.66 -22.15
C THR A 29 -56.63 51.63 -21.25
N SER A 30 -57.23 52.65 -21.87
CA SER A 30 -58.57 53.04 -21.45
C SER A 30 -59.55 51.98 -21.99
N LEU A 31 -60.66 51.75 -21.28
CA LEU A 31 -61.79 50.84 -21.62
C LEU A 31 -61.59 49.40 -21.09
N TRP A 32 -62.25 48.88 -20.04
CA TRP A 32 -63.33 49.35 -19.15
C TRP A 32 -63.11 48.75 -17.73
N MET A 33 -62.33 49.39 -16.87
CA MET A 33 -62.50 49.19 -15.41
C MET A 33 -63.72 50.02 -14.98
N ASP A 34 -64.63 49.44 -14.19
CA ASP A 34 -65.78 50.17 -13.63
C ASP A 34 -65.30 51.51 -13.05
N ALA A 35 -65.94 52.62 -13.44
CA ALA A 35 -65.58 53.97 -13.01
C ALA A 35 -65.48 54.09 -11.48
N ARG A 36 -66.24 53.27 -10.73
CA ARG A 36 -66.18 53.17 -9.27
C ARG A 36 -64.86 52.59 -8.76
N ILE A 37 -64.28 51.62 -9.47
CA ILE A 37 -62.98 51.02 -9.12
C ILE A 37 -61.86 52.03 -9.35
N TYR A 38 -61.95 52.80 -10.45
CA TYR A 38 -60.97 53.86 -10.75
C TYR A 38 -61.00 54.99 -9.73
N GLU A 39 -62.19 55.37 -9.24
CA GLU A 39 -62.32 56.34 -8.14
C GLU A 39 -61.75 55.84 -6.81
N ILE A 40 -61.85 54.54 -6.52
CA ILE A 40 -61.25 53.95 -5.32
C ILE A 40 -59.71 53.95 -5.43
N ILE A 41 -59.15 53.59 -6.59
CA ILE A 41 -57.70 53.60 -6.85
C ILE A 41 -57.10 55.01 -6.75
N LYS A 42 -57.88 56.05 -7.11
CA LYS A 42 -57.43 57.45 -7.09
C LYS A 42 -57.44 58.07 -5.68
N LYS A 43 -58.13 57.46 -4.72
CA LYS A 43 -58.10 57.88 -3.31
C LYS A 43 -56.84 57.34 -2.66
N ASN A 44 -56.11 58.19 -1.94
CA ASN A 44 -54.83 57.88 -1.29
C ASN A 44 -55.01 57.03 -0.01
N ASP A 45 -55.84 55.99 -0.09
CA ASP A 45 -56.12 55.06 1.01
C ASP A 45 -54.98 54.04 1.13
N ASP A 46 -54.83 53.40 2.29
CA ASP A 46 -53.92 52.27 2.49
C ASP A 46 -54.24 51.11 1.52
N LEU A 47 -53.22 50.40 1.02
CA LEU A 47 -53.37 49.39 -0.02
C LEU A 47 -54.31 48.24 0.41
N GLU A 48 -54.30 47.85 1.69
CA GLU A 48 -55.20 46.83 2.21
C GLU A 48 -56.66 47.32 2.19
N GLU A 49 -56.88 48.59 2.50
CA GLU A 49 -58.20 49.19 2.51
C GLU A 49 -58.74 49.45 1.09
N GLN A 50 -57.86 49.78 0.14
CA GLN A 50 -58.18 49.81 -1.28
C GLN A 50 -58.64 48.43 -1.77
N ILE A 51 -57.92 47.36 -1.41
CA ILE A 51 -58.29 45.99 -1.76
C ILE A 51 -59.68 45.64 -1.22
N LYS A 52 -59.98 45.93 0.06
CA LYS A 52 -61.30 45.64 0.67
C LYS A 52 -62.44 46.36 -0.05
N LYS A 53 -62.26 47.64 -0.38
CA LYS A 53 -63.26 48.47 -1.07
C LYS A 53 -63.50 47.98 -2.50
N ILE A 54 -62.43 47.60 -3.20
CA ILE A 54 -62.52 47.07 -4.58
C ILE A 54 -63.22 45.70 -4.57
N LEU A 55 -62.80 44.77 -3.71
CA LEU A 55 -63.41 43.44 -3.62
C LEU A 55 -64.91 43.49 -3.28
N GLY A 56 -65.37 44.49 -2.51
CA GLY A 56 -66.79 44.69 -2.20
C GLY A 56 -67.63 45.31 -3.33
N ALA A 57 -67.01 45.86 -4.37
CA ALA A 57 -67.68 46.62 -5.43
C ALA A 57 -67.73 45.93 -6.81
N VAL A 58 -67.04 44.79 -6.97
CA VAL A 58 -66.78 44.16 -8.28
C VAL A 58 -67.93 43.23 -8.72
N LYS A 59 -68.30 43.30 -10.00
CA LYS A 59 -69.22 42.36 -10.69
C LYS A 59 -68.46 41.14 -11.25
N PRO A 60 -69.14 39.99 -11.51
CA PRO A 60 -68.48 38.73 -11.87
C PRO A 60 -67.53 38.76 -13.07
N LEU A 61 -67.77 39.61 -14.07
CA LEU A 61 -66.98 39.69 -15.30
C LEU A 61 -65.70 40.57 -15.15
N ASP A 62 -65.70 41.57 -14.27
CA ASP A 62 -64.56 42.48 -14.04
C ASP A 62 -63.51 41.89 -13.09
N VAL A 63 -63.81 40.72 -12.49
CA VAL A 63 -62.97 40.09 -11.47
C VAL A 63 -61.57 39.76 -12.01
N SER A 64 -61.42 39.28 -13.25
CA SER A 64 -60.12 38.82 -13.75
C SER A 64 -59.10 39.96 -13.91
N GLU A 65 -59.48 41.08 -14.52
CA GLU A 65 -58.57 42.20 -14.79
C GLU A 65 -58.25 42.97 -13.51
N VAL A 66 -59.26 43.17 -12.67
CA VAL A 66 -59.10 43.81 -11.36
C VAL A 66 -58.20 42.97 -10.46
N MET A 67 -58.37 41.64 -10.43
CA MET A 67 -57.49 40.75 -9.67
C MET A 67 -56.06 40.74 -10.20
N ALA A 68 -55.86 40.75 -11.53
CA ALA A 68 -54.53 40.84 -12.12
C ALA A 68 -53.82 42.16 -11.74
N TYR A 69 -54.55 43.28 -11.76
CA TYR A 69 -54.05 44.58 -11.33
C TYR A 69 -53.66 44.58 -9.85
N LEU A 70 -54.54 44.08 -8.97
CA LEU A 70 -54.28 44.02 -7.53
C LEU A 70 -53.15 43.05 -7.18
N MET A 71 -53.04 41.91 -7.88
CA MET A 71 -51.92 40.97 -7.75
C MET A 71 -50.60 41.65 -8.07
N LYS A 72 -50.51 42.34 -9.21
CA LYS A 72 -49.29 43.08 -9.59
C LYS A 72 -48.91 44.13 -8.54
N LYS A 73 -49.88 44.93 -8.08
CA LYS A 73 -49.64 45.97 -7.05
C LYS A 73 -49.15 45.39 -5.72
N THR A 74 -49.73 44.27 -5.28
CA THR A 74 -49.29 43.61 -4.04
C THR A 74 -47.93 42.92 -4.19
N MET A 75 -47.58 42.42 -5.38
CA MET A 75 -46.26 41.87 -5.69
C MET A 75 -45.16 42.95 -5.64
N ASP A 76 -45.45 44.17 -6.13
CA ASP A 76 -44.50 45.29 -6.11
C ASP A 76 -44.07 45.68 -4.69
N VAL A 77 -44.97 45.54 -3.71
CA VAL A 77 -44.71 45.86 -2.29
C VAL A 77 -44.36 44.64 -1.43
N PHE A 78 -44.33 43.43 -1.99
CA PHE A 78 -44.17 42.17 -1.25
C PHE A 78 -42.90 42.14 -0.38
N ARG A 79 -41.79 42.73 -0.85
CA ARG A 79 -40.54 42.78 -0.08
C ARG A 79 -40.63 43.65 1.18
N ALA A 80 -41.53 44.64 1.18
CA ALA A 80 -41.75 45.54 2.31
C ALA A 80 -42.79 44.98 3.28
N ASP A 81 -43.91 44.49 2.74
CA ASP A 81 -45.00 43.89 3.52
C ASP A 81 -45.67 42.72 2.75
N PRO A 82 -45.29 41.47 3.03
CA PRO A 82 -45.91 40.30 2.39
C PRO A 82 -47.37 40.06 2.79
N SER A 83 -47.83 40.60 3.93
CA SER A 83 -49.12 40.25 4.53
C SER A 83 -50.30 40.63 3.63
N VAL A 84 -50.20 41.80 2.97
CA VAL A 84 -51.21 42.31 2.04
C VAL A 84 -51.35 41.42 0.80
N HIS A 85 -50.23 40.89 0.30
CA HIS A 85 -50.25 39.96 -0.83
C HIS A 85 -50.88 38.62 -0.44
N CYS A 86 -50.48 38.03 0.69
CA CYS A 86 -51.05 36.78 1.18
C CYS A 86 -52.56 36.92 1.45
N TYR A 87 -52.99 38.06 2.00
CA TYR A 87 -54.41 38.38 2.23
C TYR A 87 -55.22 38.36 0.94
N LEU A 88 -54.69 38.96 -0.13
CA LEU A 88 -55.34 39.01 -1.43
C LEU A 88 -55.32 37.63 -2.11
N LEU A 89 -54.19 36.92 -2.07
CA LEU A 89 -54.02 35.60 -2.66
C LEU A 89 -55.05 34.58 -2.14
N GLY A 90 -55.34 34.62 -0.83
CA GLY A 90 -56.36 33.76 -0.21
C GLY A 90 -57.81 34.07 -0.61
N ARG A 91 -58.06 35.13 -1.38
CA ARG A 91 -59.41 35.55 -1.84
C ARG A 91 -59.58 35.51 -3.35
N VAL A 92 -58.53 35.15 -4.09
CA VAL A 92 -58.61 35.01 -5.54
C VAL A 92 -59.39 33.72 -5.85
N PRO A 93 -60.40 33.75 -6.74
CA PRO A 93 -61.06 32.54 -7.24
C PRO A 93 -60.06 31.53 -7.82
N LEU A 94 -60.29 30.24 -7.57
CA LEU A 94 -59.35 29.15 -7.94
C LEU A 94 -59.09 29.10 -9.46
N GLU A 95 -60.08 29.43 -10.28
CA GLU A 95 -59.97 29.48 -11.73
C GLU A 95 -58.96 30.56 -12.17
N LEU A 96 -58.93 31.69 -11.46
CA LEU A 96 -57.98 32.77 -11.73
C LEU A 96 -56.59 32.47 -11.19
N ILE A 97 -56.47 31.79 -10.04
CA ILE A 97 -55.17 31.30 -9.55
C ILE A 97 -54.55 30.35 -10.56
N THR A 98 -55.34 29.43 -11.13
CA THR A 98 -54.87 28.52 -12.19
C THR A 98 -54.31 29.31 -13.39
N ARG A 99 -55.01 30.36 -13.83
CA ARG A 99 -54.56 31.23 -14.94
C ARG A 99 -53.30 32.03 -14.62
N PHE A 100 -53.15 32.48 -13.37
CA PHE A 100 -52.02 33.32 -12.94
C PHE A 100 -50.81 32.53 -12.43
N ALA A 101 -50.94 31.23 -12.19
CA ALA A 101 -49.92 30.39 -11.57
C ALA A 101 -48.53 30.51 -12.21
N PRO A 102 -48.35 30.54 -13.56
CA PRO A 102 -47.03 30.72 -14.15
C PRO A 102 -46.34 32.03 -13.72
N GLY A 103 -47.09 33.14 -13.65
CA GLY A 103 -46.58 34.44 -13.24
C GLY A 103 -46.31 34.51 -11.73
N LEU A 104 -47.21 33.96 -10.93
CA LEU A 104 -47.08 33.91 -9.46
C LEU A 104 -45.87 33.06 -9.05
N LEU A 105 -45.75 31.83 -9.56
CA LEU A 105 -44.63 30.94 -9.26
C LEU A 105 -43.30 31.54 -9.74
N SER A 106 -43.26 32.12 -10.93
CA SER A 106 -42.04 32.79 -11.43
C SER A 106 -41.59 33.90 -10.48
N PHE A 107 -42.52 34.72 -9.98
CA PHE A 107 -42.19 35.77 -9.03
C PHE A 107 -41.66 35.23 -7.71
N TYR A 108 -42.33 34.25 -7.10
CA TYR A 108 -41.86 33.67 -5.84
C TYR A 108 -40.52 32.96 -6.01
N PHE A 109 -40.30 32.24 -7.11
CA PHE A 109 -39.01 31.61 -7.43
C PHE A 109 -37.89 32.64 -7.59
N CYS A 110 -38.16 33.81 -8.17
CA CYS A 110 -37.20 34.92 -8.21
C CYS A 110 -36.85 35.44 -6.81
N LEU A 111 -37.84 35.58 -5.91
CA LEU A 111 -37.59 35.99 -4.53
C LEU A 111 -36.80 34.95 -3.74
N LEU A 112 -37.13 33.67 -3.93
CA LEU A 112 -36.48 32.55 -3.25
C LEU A 112 -35.04 32.34 -3.72
N ARG A 113 -34.73 32.62 -5.00
CA ARG A 113 -33.36 32.61 -5.55
C ARG A 113 -32.46 33.73 -5.01
N ASP A 114 -33.04 34.86 -4.60
CA ASP A 114 -32.28 35.99 -4.08
C ASP A 114 -31.82 35.72 -2.64
N GLN A 115 -30.52 35.49 -2.45
CA GLN A 115 -29.91 35.23 -1.15
C GLN A 115 -30.04 36.39 -0.15
N LYS A 116 -30.35 37.61 -0.62
CA LYS A 116 -30.54 38.81 0.23
C LYS A 116 -31.96 38.92 0.77
N THR A 117 -32.87 38.02 0.40
CA THR A 117 -34.27 38.04 0.85
C THR A 117 -34.34 37.77 2.36
N LYS A 118 -35.00 38.67 3.10
CA LYS A 118 -35.20 38.55 4.56
C LYS A 118 -36.04 37.30 4.89
N GLY A 119 -35.79 36.68 6.04
CA GLY A 119 -36.47 35.45 6.48
C GLY A 119 -38.00 35.53 6.46
N MET A 120 -38.58 36.64 6.92
CA MET A 120 -40.04 36.86 6.88
C MET A 120 -40.60 36.82 5.43
N VAL A 121 -39.92 37.49 4.50
CA VAL A 121 -40.31 37.55 3.08
C VAL A 121 -40.15 36.17 2.43
N ARG A 122 -39.08 35.45 2.79
CA ARG A 122 -38.82 34.08 2.32
C ARG A 122 -39.93 33.12 2.77
N ASN A 123 -40.32 33.16 4.05
CA ASN A 123 -41.38 32.30 4.58
C ASN A 123 -42.71 32.60 3.89
N ALA A 124 -43.07 33.89 3.75
CA ALA A 124 -44.28 34.28 3.04
C ALA A 124 -44.28 33.85 1.57
N ALA A 125 -43.13 33.88 0.90
CA ALA A 125 -43.00 33.36 -0.46
C ALA A 125 -43.18 31.83 -0.53
N LEU A 126 -42.63 31.08 0.43
CA LEU A 126 -42.86 29.63 0.52
C LEU A 126 -44.34 29.30 0.76
N ASP A 127 -44.99 30.00 1.69
CA ASP A 127 -46.42 29.79 1.96
C ASP A 127 -47.30 30.18 0.77
N SER A 128 -46.92 31.23 0.03
CA SER A 128 -47.60 31.61 -1.21
C SER A 128 -47.42 30.55 -2.31
N VAL A 129 -46.23 29.94 -2.43
CA VAL A 129 -45.99 28.82 -3.36
C VAL A 129 -46.89 27.63 -2.99
N LYS A 130 -46.97 27.26 -1.70
CA LYS A 130 -47.86 26.17 -1.25
C LYS A 130 -49.31 26.45 -1.64
N HIS A 131 -49.82 27.64 -1.31
CA HIS A 131 -51.19 28.04 -1.62
C HIS A 131 -51.49 27.97 -3.12
N VAL A 132 -50.58 28.45 -3.97
CA VAL A 132 -50.75 28.36 -5.43
C VAL A 132 -50.76 26.92 -5.90
N LEU A 133 -49.81 26.09 -5.47
CA LEU A 133 -49.73 24.68 -5.89
C LEU A 133 -50.94 23.86 -5.43
N GLU A 134 -51.52 24.16 -4.28
CA GLU A 134 -52.75 23.52 -3.80
C GLU A 134 -54.00 23.99 -4.57
N SER A 135 -54.03 25.26 -4.95
CA SER A 135 -55.19 25.91 -5.58
C SER A 135 -55.31 25.65 -7.09
N VAL A 136 -54.21 25.30 -7.77
CA VAL A 136 -54.21 25.03 -9.21
C VAL A 136 -54.98 23.74 -9.52
N SER A 137 -55.94 23.79 -10.46
CA SER A 137 -56.77 22.63 -10.81
C SER A 137 -55.97 21.49 -11.44
N GLU A 138 -55.14 21.75 -12.46
CA GLU A 138 -54.23 20.78 -13.09
C GLU A 138 -52.88 21.42 -13.41
N LEU A 139 -51.80 20.67 -13.21
CA LEU A 139 -50.45 21.04 -13.65
C LEU A 139 -50.13 20.27 -14.93
N ASP A 140 -49.78 20.98 -15.99
CA ASP A 140 -49.28 20.36 -17.21
C ASP A 140 -47.80 19.96 -17.08
N ASP A 141 -47.33 19.11 -18.01
CA ASP A 141 -45.96 18.58 -18.01
C ASP A 141 -44.90 19.70 -18.02
N THR A 142 -45.18 20.82 -18.71
CA THR A 142 -44.29 21.98 -18.77
C THR A 142 -44.16 22.68 -17.42
N SER A 143 -45.27 22.83 -16.70
CA SER A 143 -45.31 23.45 -15.38
C SER A 143 -44.62 22.54 -14.35
N GLU A 144 -44.91 21.24 -14.37
CA GLU A 144 -44.21 20.26 -13.54
C GLU A 144 -42.70 20.28 -13.77
N ALA A 145 -42.26 20.36 -15.03
CA ALA A 145 -40.84 20.45 -15.39
C ALA A 145 -40.14 21.66 -14.76
N LYS A 146 -40.75 22.85 -14.86
CA LYS A 146 -40.19 24.09 -14.30
C LYS A 146 -40.13 24.09 -12.78
N ILE A 147 -41.16 23.57 -12.12
CA ILE A 147 -41.20 23.43 -10.66
C ILE A 147 -40.14 22.43 -10.20
N HIS A 148 -40.06 21.27 -10.86
CA HIS A 148 -39.05 20.26 -10.58
C HIS A 148 -37.62 20.81 -10.77
N GLU A 149 -37.34 21.47 -11.89
CA GLU A 149 -36.04 22.09 -12.15
C GLU A 149 -35.67 23.10 -11.06
N PHE A 150 -36.62 23.95 -10.65
CA PHE A 150 -36.39 24.91 -9.58
C PHE A 150 -35.99 24.21 -8.27
N PHE A 151 -36.79 23.25 -7.79
CA PHE A 151 -36.55 22.59 -6.51
C PHE A 151 -35.41 21.56 -6.55
N ARG A 152 -34.99 21.08 -7.71
CA ARG A 152 -33.78 20.27 -7.88
C ARG A 152 -32.52 21.05 -7.50
N PHE A 153 -32.50 22.36 -7.76
CA PHE A 153 -31.38 23.23 -7.40
C PHE A 153 -31.65 24.06 -6.13
N TYR A 154 -32.92 24.16 -5.72
CA TYR A 154 -33.36 24.91 -4.56
C TYR A 154 -33.74 23.97 -3.40
N GLY A 155 -32.83 23.83 -2.43
CA GLY A 155 -33.04 23.05 -1.20
C GLY A 155 -32.89 23.89 0.08
N GLY A 156 -33.51 23.46 1.18
CA GLY A 156 -33.36 24.10 2.50
C GLY A 156 -34.56 23.90 3.44
N LEU A 157 -34.45 24.41 4.68
CA LEU A 157 -35.52 24.34 5.69
C LEU A 157 -36.81 25.02 5.19
N GLY A 158 -37.96 24.37 5.39
CA GLY A 158 -39.30 24.93 5.10
C GLY A 158 -39.90 24.56 3.73
N VAL A 159 -39.23 23.74 2.92
CA VAL A 159 -39.76 23.26 1.62
C VAL A 159 -40.49 21.91 1.70
N GLU A 160 -40.46 21.25 2.86
CA GLU A 160 -41.07 19.92 3.09
C GLU A 160 -42.54 19.83 2.66
N GLU A 161 -43.36 20.79 3.09
CA GLU A 161 -44.78 20.84 2.70
C GLU A 161 -44.96 21.01 1.19
N ILE A 162 -44.07 21.75 0.52
CA ILE A 162 -44.10 21.89 -0.93
C ILE A 162 -43.76 20.55 -1.59
N TYR A 163 -42.78 19.81 -1.07
CA TYR A 163 -42.45 18.48 -1.58
C TYR A 163 -43.62 17.50 -1.41
N ILE A 164 -44.35 17.55 -0.28
CA ILE A 164 -45.58 16.77 -0.06
C ILE A 164 -46.63 17.13 -1.11
N ILE A 165 -46.86 18.43 -1.34
CA ILE A 165 -47.83 18.89 -2.34
C ILE A 165 -47.43 18.39 -3.73
N CYS A 166 -46.18 18.58 -4.15
CA CYS A 166 -45.69 18.13 -5.45
C CYS A 166 -45.77 16.61 -5.63
N ALA A 167 -45.36 15.82 -4.62
CA ALA A 167 -45.44 14.37 -4.64
C ALA A 167 -46.88 13.87 -4.87
N ARG A 168 -47.86 14.51 -4.23
CA ARG A 168 -49.29 14.19 -4.36
C ARG A 168 -49.90 14.66 -5.69
N ARG A 169 -49.45 15.82 -6.19
CA ARG A 169 -50.11 16.55 -7.29
C ARG A 169 -49.56 16.23 -8.67
N PHE A 170 -48.29 15.86 -8.76
CA PHE A 170 -47.64 15.63 -10.04
C PHE A 170 -48.10 14.31 -10.65
N ARG A 171 -48.40 14.34 -11.95
CA ARG A 171 -48.82 13.16 -12.72
C ARG A 171 -47.66 12.51 -13.47
N THR A 172 -46.55 13.22 -13.67
CA THR A 172 -45.36 12.69 -14.37
C THR A 172 -44.40 11.97 -13.42
N SER A 173 -43.39 11.29 -13.98
CA SER A 173 -42.32 10.65 -13.20
C SER A 173 -41.52 11.63 -12.32
N ARG A 174 -41.62 12.95 -12.56
CA ARG A 174 -40.95 13.98 -11.75
C ARG A 174 -41.42 14.00 -10.30
N LYS A 175 -42.60 13.44 -9.99
CA LYS A 175 -43.04 13.26 -8.60
C LYS A 175 -42.06 12.42 -7.78
N VAL A 176 -41.34 11.49 -8.42
CA VAL A 176 -40.38 10.59 -7.76
C VAL A 176 -39.24 11.36 -7.11
N PHE A 177 -38.77 12.46 -7.72
CA PHE A 177 -37.79 13.34 -7.11
C PHE A 177 -38.26 13.85 -5.75
N PHE A 178 -39.47 14.39 -5.67
CA PHE A 178 -40.03 14.92 -4.42
C PHE A 178 -40.25 13.83 -3.38
N ILE A 179 -40.73 12.65 -3.80
CA ILE A 179 -40.88 11.48 -2.93
C ILE A 179 -39.50 11.05 -2.36
N SER A 180 -38.45 11.03 -3.19
CA SER A 180 -37.10 10.68 -2.75
C SER A 180 -36.54 11.69 -1.75
N GLU A 181 -36.76 12.99 -1.96
CA GLU A 181 -36.32 14.03 -1.01
C GLU A 181 -37.04 13.91 0.33
N LEU A 182 -38.36 13.66 0.32
CA LEU A 182 -39.12 13.40 1.55
C LEU A 182 -38.59 12.19 2.32
N LEU A 183 -38.21 11.13 1.61
CA LEU A 183 -37.61 9.95 2.24
C LEU A 183 -36.26 10.27 2.89
N VAL A 184 -35.42 11.07 2.23
CA VAL A 184 -34.13 11.54 2.78
C VAL A 184 -34.35 12.35 4.07
N LEU A 185 -35.36 13.24 4.06
CA LEU A 185 -35.81 14.04 5.21
C LEU A 185 -36.44 13.20 6.34
N GLY A 186 -36.72 11.92 6.10
CA GLY A 186 -37.13 10.96 7.12
C GLY A 186 -38.64 10.71 7.18
N HIS A 187 -39.42 11.23 6.24
CA HIS A 187 -40.86 10.96 6.16
C HIS A 187 -41.13 9.46 5.92
N GLN A 188 -42.25 9.00 6.47
CA GLN A 188 -42.81 7.69 6.09
C GLN A 188 -43.60 7.86 4.80
N LEU A 189 -43.39 6.94 3.87
CA LEU A 189 -44.05 6.91 2.57
C LEU A 189 -45.00 5.72 2.48
N GLU A 190 -45.89 5.73 1.50
CA GLU A 190 -46.74 4.59 1.17
C GLU A 190 -45.93 3.52 0.41
N ASP A 191 -46.41 2.27 0.38
CA ASP A 191 -45.71 1.17 -0.27
C ASP A 191 -45.55 1.38 -1.80
N ASP A 192 -46.52 2.05 -2.42
CA ASP A 192 -46.48 2.42 -3.85
C ASP A 192 -45.39 3.47 -4.12
N ASP A 193 -45.18 4.40 -3.19
CA ASP A 193 -44.15 5.44 -3.29
C ASP A 193 -42.74 4.84 -3.17
N TYR A 194 -42.53 3.91 -2.22
CA TYR A 194 -41.28 3.14 -2.16
C TYR A 194 -41.01 2.40 -3.46
N SER A 195 -42.06 1.86 -4.08
CA SER A 195 -41.93 1.15 -5.35
C SER A 195 -41.54 2.07 -6.49
N ALA A 196 -42.20 3.21 -6.62
CA ALA A 196 -41.89 4.22 -7.64
C ALA A 196 -40.45 4.76 -7.51
N VAL A 197 -39.95 4.94 -6.28
CA VAL A 197 -38.56 5.35 -6.03
C VAL A 197 -37.58 4.26 -6.47
N ASN A 198 -37.81 2.99 -6.11
CA ASN A 198 -36.91 1.91 -6.53
C ASN A 198 -36.87 1.73 -8.05
N ASP A 199 -37.99 1.89 -8.74
CA ASP A 199 -38.06 1.73 -10.21
C ASP A 199 -37.31 2.85 -10.97
N LYS A 200 -37.06 3.99 -10.30
CA LYS A 200 -36.42 5.18 -10.87
C LYS A 200 -35.18 5.63 -10.11
N ILE A 201 -34.63 4.76 -9.26
CA ILE A 201 -33.54 5.08 -8.33
C ILE A 201 -32.27 5.55 -9.03
N GLU A 202 -32.04 5.11 -10.28
CA GLU A 202 -30.90 5.53 -11.09
C GLU A 202 -30.93 7.03 -11.44
N GLU A 203 -32.13 7.59 -11.63
CA GLU A 203 -32.37 8.98 -12.01
C GLU A 203 -32.29 9.93 -10.81
N VAL A 204 -32.71 9.46 -9.63
CA VAL A 204 -32.75 10.22 -8.36
C VAL A 204 -31.67 9.78 -7.35
N PHE A 205 -30.62 9.13 -7.85
CA PHE A 205 -29.61 8.49 -7.03
C PHE A 205 -28.93 9.47 -6.05
N SER A 206 -28.91 9.10 -4.78
CA SER A 206 -27.98 9.63 -3.77
C SER A 206 -27.66 8.55 -2.73
N PRO A 207 -26.45 8.55 -2.13
CA PRO A 207 -26.13 7.61 -1.05
C PRO A 207 -27.08 7.71 0.15
N GLY A 208 -27.53 8.94 0.47
CA GLY A 208 -28.49 9.18 1.54
C GLY A 208 -29.84 8.50 1.28
N LEU A 209 -30.33 8.54 0.04
CA LEU A 209 -31.56 7.87 -0.37
C LEU A 209 -31.46 6.35 -0.21
N VAL A 210 -30.38 5.75 -0.72
CA VAL A 210 -30.15 4.31 -0.63
C VAL A 210 -30.08 3.86 0.83
N ARG A 211 -29.35 4.61 1.68
CA ARG A 211 -29.26 4.33 3.12
C ARG A 211 -30.64 4.35 3.78
N ARG A 212 -31.48 5.34 3.48
CA ARG A 212 -32.86 5.40 4.01
C ARG A 212 -33.73 4.24 3.54
N LEU A 213 -33.64 3.85 2.27
CA LEU A 213 -34.37 2.69 1.74
C LEU A 213 -33.94 1.38 2.44
N LEU A 214 -32.64 1.22 2.68
CA LEU A 214 -32.09 0.07 3.42
C LEU A 214 -32.54 0.07 4.89
N ASP A 215 -32.58 1.23 5.55
CA ASP A 215 -33.05 1.39 6.95
C ASP A 215 -34.52 1.01 7.10
N ARG A 216 -35.34 1.31 6.08
CA ARG A 216 -36.76 0.96 6.04
C ARG A 216 -37.02 -0.48 5.56
N GLY A 217 -35.99 -1.21 5.11
CA GLY A 217 -36.14 -2.54 4.52
C GLY A 217 -36.92 -2.55 3.20
N LYS A 218 -36.95 -1.43 2.48
CA LYS A 218 -37.71 -1.24 1.23
C LYS A 218 -36.82 -1.10 0.00
N TYR A 219 -35.50 -1.23 0.16
CA TYR A 219 -34.56 -1.21 -0.96
C TYR A 219 -34.73 -2.46 -1.84
N ARG A 220 -34.69 -2.27 -3.16
CA ARG A 220 -34.55 -3.34 -4.16
C ARG A 220 -33.21 -3.18 -4.85
N ASN A 221 -32.46 -4.28 -4.95
CA ASN A 221 -31.12 -4.25 -5.55
C ASN A 221 -31.19 -3.80 -7.02
N ASN A 222 -30.26 -2.93 -7.40
CA ASN A 222 -30.10 -2.42 -8.76
C ASN A 222 -28.59 -2.40 -9.08
N GLU A 223 -28.18 -3.11 -10.13
CA GLU A 223 -26.76 -3.29 -10.48
C GLU A 223 -26.08 -1.95 -10.82
N GLU A 224 -26.74 -1.05 -11.55
CA GLU A 224 -26.16 0.25 -11.91
C GLU A 224 -25.92 1.17 -10.70
N VAL A 225 -26.88 1.17 -9.76
CA VAL A 225 -26.75 1.89 -8.48
C VAL A 225 -25.62 1.31 -7.65
N PHE A 226 -25.52 -0.02 -7.60
CA PHE A 226 -24.44 -0.69 -6.89
C PHE A 226 -23.08 -0.34 -7.51
N ASP A 227 -22.95 -0.40 -8.84
CA ASP A 227 -21.72 -0.03 -9.55
C ASP A 227 -21.33 1.45 -9.37
N LYS A 228 -22.32 2.36 -9.23
CA LYS A 228 -22.08 3.76 -8.83
C LYS A 228 -21.48 3.83 -7.41
N LEU A 229 -22.06 3.12 -6.46
CA LEU A 229 -21.54 3.07 -5.08
C LEU A 229 -20.13 2.49 -5.03
N VAL A 230 -19.84 1.42 -5.78
CA VAL A 230 -18.49 0.82 -5.86
C VAL A 230 -17.47 1.82 -6.43
N ARG A 231 -17.83 2.60 -7.45
CA ARG A 231 -16.97 3.68 -7.98
C ARG A 231 -16.70 4.76 -6.93
N MET A 232 -17.75 5.24 -6.26
CA MET A 232 -17.63 6.24 -5.18
C MET A 232 -16.72 5.73 -4.04
N TYR A 233 -16.84 4.46 -3.68
CA TYR A 233 -15.93 3.81 -2.72
C TYR A 233 -14.48 3.82 -3.19
N GLY A 234 -14.23 3.51 -4.48
CA GLY A 234 -12.90 3.58 -5.09
C GLY A 234 -12.31 5.00 -5.11
N GLU A 235 -13.16 6.02 -5.18
CA GLU A 235 -12.79 7.44 -5.10
C GLU A 235 -12.60 7.95 -3.65
N GLY A 236 -12.90 7.12 -2.65
CA GLY A 236 -12.69 7.42 -1.23
C GLY A 236 -13.90 8.01 -0.51
N GLU A 237 -15.10 7.93 -1.08
CA GLU A 237 -16.33 8.40 -0.44
C GLU A 237 -16.84 7.45 0.67
N ASP A 238 -17.58 8.00 1.64
CA ASP A 238 -18.14 7.26 2.78
C ASP A 238 -19.44 6.52 2.42
N VAL A 239 -19.28 5.43 1.65
CA VAL A 239 -20.37 4.55 1.19
C VAL A 239 -20.19 3.09 1.61
N ALA A 240 -19.17 2.79 2.42
CA ALA A 240 -18.82 1.41 2.80
C ALA A 240 -19.98 0.68 3.52
N ASP A 241 -20.63 1.34 4.49
CA ASP A 241 -21.81 0.79 5.21
C ASP A 241 -22.95 0.42 4.25
N ILE A 242 -23.18 1.25 3.24
CA ILE A 242 -24.24 1.02 2.25
C ILE A 242 -23.91 -0.23 1.43
N ILE A 243 -22.68 -0.32 0.91
CA ILE A 243 -22.21 -1.44 0.11
C ILE A 243 -22.28 -2.75 0.90
N SER A 244 -21.75 -2.76 2.13
CA SER A 244 -21.80 -3.94 3.01
C SER A 244 -23.23 -4.44 3.22
N ARG A 245 -24.16 -3.55 3.56
CA ARG A 245 -25.58 -3.93 3.78
C ARG A 245 -26.28 -4.45 2.54
N ILE A 246 -25.89 -3.97 1.35
CA ILE A 246 -26.41 -4.52 0.08
C ILE A 246 -25.82 -5.91 -0.14
N GLN A 247 -24.50 -6.07 -0.05
CA GLN A 247 -23.80 -7.35 -0.23
C GLN A 247 -24.24 -8.43 0.76
N GLU A 248 -24.66 -8.06 1.97
CA GLU A 248 -25.19 -8.99 2.98
C GLU A 248 -26.57 -9.56 2.61
N ARG A 249 -27.37 -8.82 1.84
CA ARG A 249 -28.79 -9.15 1.59
C ARG A 249 -29.09 -9.57 0.15
N TYR A 250 -28.21 -9.23 -0.78
CA TYR A 250 -28.42 -9.40 -2.21
C TYR A 250 -27.20 -10.02 -2.86
N ASP A 251 -27.43 -10.89 -3.83
CA ASP A 251 -26.39 -11.40 -4.70
C ASP A 251 -25.99 -10.32 -5.72
N VAL A 252 -24.71 -9.94 -5.74
CA VAL A 252 -24.18 -8.85 -6.57
C VAL A 252 -22.98 -9.34 -7.38
N LYS A 253 -22.91 -8.93 -8.64
CA LYS A 253 -21.85 -9.37 -9.56
C LYS A 253 -20.48 -8.76 -9.24
N ASN A 254 -20.45 -7.47 -8.90
CA ASN A 254 -19.21 -6.70 -8.69
C ASN A 254 -18.93 -6.49 -7.19
N ALA A 255 -18.99 -7.56 -6.41
CA ALA A 255 -18.79 -7.49 -4.97
C ALA A 255 -17.43 -6.86 -4.61
N VAL A 256 -17.45 -5.93 -3.66
CA VAL A 256 -16.27 -5.39 -3.00
C VAL A 256 -15.86 -6.39 -1.93
N LEU A 257 -14.92 -7.26 -2.29
CA LEU A 257 -14.46 -8.40 -1.47
C LEU A 257 -14.13 -8.00 -0.04
N GLU A 258 -13.48 -6.86 0.14
CA GLU A 258 -13.09 -6.39 1.46
C GLU A 258 -14.26 -5.95 2.35
N LEU A 259 -15.44 -5.72 1.78
CA LEU A 259 -16.67 -5.33 2.49
C LEU A 259 -17.65 -6.50 2.65
N CYS A 260 -17.34 -7.67 2.10
CA CYS A 260 -18.17 -8.87 2.22
C CYS A 260 -18.05 -9.52 3.61
N VAL A 261 -19.11 -10.22 4.01
CA VAL A 261 -19.05 -11.13 5.16
C VAL A 261 -18.09 -12.27 4.84
N VAL A 262 -17.21 -12.59 5.79
CA VAL A 262 -16.24 -13.68 5.64
C VAL A 262 -16.99 -15.02 5.60
N ASN A 263 -16.91 -15.71 4.46
CA ASN A 263 -17.52 -17.01 4.19
C ASN A 263 -16.68 -17.80 3.16
N GLU A 264 -17.02 -19.06 2.88
CA GLU A 264 -16.24 -19.91 1.97
C GLU A 264 -16.08 -19.31 0.56
N GLU A 265 -17.12 -18.66 0.02
CA GLU A 265 -17.10 -18.10 -1.33
C GLU A 265 -16.17 -16.89 -1.43
N THR A 266 -16.31 -15.95 -0.50
CA THR A 266 -15.48 -14.74 -0.43
C THR A 266 -14.03 -15.09 -0.13
N THR A 267 -13.79 -16.07 0.74
CA THR A 267 -12.44 -16.60 0.96
C THR A 267 -11.87 -17.20 -0.32
N ARG A 268 -12.64 -17.99 -1.10
CA ARG A 268 -12.16 -18.53 -2.38
C ARG A 268 -11.75 -17.42 -3.35
N GLN A 269 -12.51 -16.33 -3.42
CA GLN A 269 -12.21 -15.18 -4.27
C GLN A 269 -10.95 -14.44 -3.79
N VAL A 270 -10.74 -14.32 -2.48
CA VAL A 270 -9.51 -13.79 -1.88
C VAL A 270 -8.30 -14.67 -2.20
N LEU A 271 -8.42 -16.00 -2.13
CA LEU A 271 -7.33 -16.92 -2.44
C LEU A 271 -6.89 -16.85 -3.92
N GLN A 272 -7.79 -16.43 -4.81
CA GLN A 272 -7.52 -16.24 -6.24
C GLN A 272 -6.92 -14.85 -6.57
N THR A 273 -6.97 -13.89 -5.64
CA THR A 273 -6.38 -12.56 -5.87
C THR A 273 -4.86 -12.56 -5.73
N ASN A 274 -4.18 -11.70 -6.50
CA ASN A 274 -2.76 -11.38 -6.30
C ASN A 274 -2.56 -9.94 -5.79
N ASP A 275 -3.65 -9.28 -5.41
CA ASP A 275 -3.64 -7.93 -4.87
C ASP A 275 -3.54 -7.96 -3.35
N LEU A 276 -2.36 -7.60 -2.84
CA LEU A 276 -2.08 -7.56 -1.40
C LEU A 276 -3.01 -6.60 -0.65
N GLU A 277 -3.37 -5.46 -1.24
CA GLU A 277 -4.24 -4.49 -0.57
C GLU A 277 -5.64 -5.06 -0.36
N LYS A 278 -6.15 -5.84 -1.31
CA LYS A 278 -7.46 -6.50 -1.16
C LYS A 278 -7.45 -7.51 -0.02
N ILE A 279 -6.39 -8.32 0.10
CA ILE A 279 -6.25 -9.27 1.22
C ILE A 279 -6.15 -8.52 2.55
N GLU A 280 -5.37 -7.43 2.60
CA GLU A 280 -5.27 -6.61 3.80
C GLU A 280 -6.61 -5.98 4.19
N ARG A 281 -7.35 -5.39 3.24
CA ARG A 281 -8.67 -4.83 3.56
C ARG A 281 -9.67 -5.90 3.99
N PHE A 282 -9.65 -7.09 3.38
CA PHE A 282 -10.44 -8.24 3.83
C PHE A 282 -10.16 -8.60 5.29
N PHE A 283 -8.87 -8.67 5.66
CA PHE A 283 -8.48 -8.87 7.05
C PHE A 283 -8.89 -7.74 7.99
N ARG A 284 -9.19 -6.52 7.52
CA ARG A 284 -9.62 -5.41 8.39
C ARG A 284 -10.99 -5.69 9.03
N ASN A 285 -11.88 -6.31 8.27
CA ASN A 285 -13.27 -6.53 8.65
C ASN A 285 -13.52 -7.94 9.21
N ALA A 286 -12.55 -8.85 9.10
CA ALA A 286 -12.58 -10.15 9.75
C ALA A 286 -12.62 -10.02 11.28
N VAL A 287 -13.70 -10.52 11.90
CA VAL A 287 -13.85 -10.68 13.36
C VAL A 287 -13.21 -12.01 13.81
N ASP A 288 -13.30 -13.02 12.96
CA ASP A 288 -12.63 -14.31 13.04
C ASP A 288 -12.06 -14.62 11.66
N VAL A 289 -11.05 -15.49 11.54
CA VAL A 289 -10.47 -15.89 10.25
C VAL A 289 -10.85 -17.36 9.99
N PRO A 290 -12.08 -17.66 9.52
CA PRO A 290 -12.40 -18.97 8.98
C PRO A 290 -11.47 -19.21 7.78
N LEU A 291 -10.74 -20.34 7.79
CA LEU A 291 -9.70 -20.68 6.82
C LEU A 291 -8.36 -19.95 7.05
N HIS A 292 -7.98 -19.85 8.33
CA HIS A 292 -6.77 -19.21 8.83
C HIS A 292 -5.51 -19.51 8.01
N ILE A 293 -5.23 -20.78 7.70
CA ILE A 293 -3.99 -21.16 7.01
C ILE A 293 -3.95 -20.75 5.55
N ASP A 294 -5.04 -20.91 4.79
CA ASP A 294 -5.01 -20.61 3.36
C ASP A 294 -4.92 -19.10 3.12
N VAL A 295 -5.71 -18.29 3.84
CA VAL A 295 -5.75 -16.84 3.62
C VAL A 295 -4.47 -16.18 4.13
N ILE A 296 -3.96 -16.59 5.29
CA ILE A 296 -2.68 -16.08 5.78
C ILE A 296 -1.54 -16.68 4.98
N GLY A 297 -1.61 -17.93 4.56
CA GLY A 297 -0.66 -18.53 3.62
C GLY A 297 -0.56 -17.71 2.34
N LYS A 298 -1.71 -17.32 1.76
CA LYS A 298 -1.78 -16.42 0.60
C LYS A 298 -1.23 -15.01 0.91
N TYR A 299 -1.47 -14.48 2.09
CA TYR A 299 -0.86 -13.22 2.53
C TYR A 299 0.66 -13.32 2.61
N LEU A 300 1.18 -14.41 3.19
CA LEU A 300 2.62 -14.71 3.27
C LEU A 300 3.24 -14.95 1.88
N GLU A 301 2.49 -15.42 0.89
CA GLU A 301 2.95 -15.50 -0.51
C GLU A 301 3.25 -14.11 -1.09
N LEU A 302 2.35 -13.17 -0.87
CA LEU A 302 2.37 -11.85 -1.51
C LEU A 302 3.28 -10.84 -0.79
N CYS A 303 3.46 -10.97 0.53
CA CYS A 303 4.36 -10.10 1.28
C CYS A 303 5.84 -10.30 0.87
N GLU A 304 6.57 -9.21 0.71
CA GLU A 304 7.98 -9.22 0.31
C GLU A 304 8.94 -9.62 1.43
N SER A 305 8.54 -9.40 2.69
CA SER A 305 9.40 -9.69 3.83
C SER A 305 8.64 -9.91 5.15
N PRO A 306 9.26 -10.59 6.13
CA PRO A 306 8.71 -10.73 7.49
C PRO A 306 8.45 -9.38 8.17
N ARG A 307 9.26 -8.35 7.85
CA ARG A 307 9.11 -7.00 8.42
C ARG A 307 7.83 -6.32 7.93
N GLN A 308 7.45 -6.54 6.67
CA GLN A 308 6.19 -6.02 6.13
C GLN A 308 5.00 -6.64 6.86
N ILE A 309 5.04 -7.95 7.07
CA ILE A 309 4.00 -8.71 7.78
C ILE A 309 3.86 -8.19 9.21
N LEU A 310 4.92 -8.26 10.02
CA LEU A 310 4.89 -7.91 11.44
C LEU A 310 4.72 -6.39 11.68
N GLY A 311 5.08 -5.57 10.70
CA GLY A 311 4.90 -4.12 10.73
C GLY A 311 3.46 -3.67 10.45
N CYS A 312 2.65 -4.52 9.81
CA CYS A 312 1.29 -4.20 9.42
C CYS A 312 0.37 -4.07 10.64
N ARG A 313 -0.48 -3.02 10.67
CA ARG A 313 -1.47 -2.81 11.75
C ARG A 313 -2.43 -3.99 11.90
N ILE A 314 -2.75 -4.62 10.78
CA ILE A 314 -3.66 -5.76 10.69
C ILE A 314 -3.04 -6.99 11.34
N SER A 315 -1.76 -7.25 11.05
CA SER A 315 -1.00 -8.33 11.66
C SER A 315 -0.97 -8.23 13.19
N LYS A 316 -0.84 -7.01 13.73
CA LYS A 316 -0.90 -6.76 15.18
C LYS A 316 -2.29 -6.96 15.76
N ARG A 317 -3.35 -6.55 15.04
CA ARG A 317 -4.74 -6.68 15.50
C ARG A 317 -5.18 -8.14 15.58
N LEU A 318 -4.84 -8.91 14.55
CA LEU A 318 -5.17 -10.34 14.44
C LEU A 318 -4.17 -11.25 15.17
N ASP A 319 -3.08 -10.69 15.70
CA ASP A 319 -1.97 -11.44 16.29
C ASP A 319 -1.46 -12.57 15.38
N ILE A 320 -1.23 -12.26 14.09
CA ILE A 320 -0.80 -13.24 13.06
C ILE A 320 0.42 -14.04 13.53
N ARG A 321 1.32 -13.42 14.30
CA ARG A 321 2.48 -14.11 14.86
C ARG A 321 2.03 -15.26 15.77
N LYS A 322 1.14 -15.00 16.73
CA LYS A 322 0.63 -16.01 17.64
C LYS A 322 -0.06 -17.12 16.88
N ILE A 323 -0.86 -16.81 15.88
CA ILE A 323 -1.60 -17.86 15.18
C ILE A 323 -0.69 -18.70 14.27
N ILE A 324 0.32 -18.09 13.63
CA ILE A 324 1.39 -18.85 12.96
C ILE A 324 2.13 -19.75 13.97
N SER A 325 2.34 -19.29 15.19
CA SER A 325 2.93 -20.12 16.25
C SER A 325 2.01 -21.28 16.65
N GLU A 326 0.71 -21.06 16.80
CA GLU A 326 -0.23 -22.10 17.21
C GLU A 326 -0.38 -23.18 16.11
N ASP A 327 -0.49 -22.76 14.84
CA ASP A 327 -0.75 -23.65 13.70
C ASP A 327 0.47 -23.86 12.78
N TYR A 328 1.69 -23.73 13.32
CA TYR A 328 2.94 -23.68 12.51
C TYR A 328 3.09 -24.86 11.56
N ASP A 329 2.70 -26.07 11.99
CA ASP A 329 2.84 -27.28 11.20
C ASP A 329 1.94 -27.28 9.97
N GLU A 330 0.73 -26.74 10.08
CA GLU A 330 -0.20 -26.62 8.96
C GLU A 330 0.26 -25.54 7.98
N PHE A 331 0.84 -24.45 8.47
CA PHE A 331 1.49 -23.44 7.63
C PHE A 331 2.72 -23.98 6.89
N LEU A 332 3.52 -24.84 7.54
CA LEU A 332 4.63 -25.52 6.89
C LEU A 332 4.14 -26.42 5.74
N GLU A 333 3.09 -27.20 5.97
CA GLU A 333 2.49 -28.05 4.94
C GLU A 333 1.93 -27.22 3.78
N TYR A 334 1.22 -26.12 4.07
CA TYR A 334 0.76 -25.17 3.06
C TYR A 334 1.92 -24.61 2.22
N ALA A 335 2.98 -24.15 2.89
CA ALA A 335 4.15 -23.60 2.22
C ALA A 335 4.86 -24.64 1.35
N PHE A 336 4.90 -25.89 1.80
CA PHE A 336 5.49 -27.00 1.07
C PHE A 336 4.75 -27.31 -0.23
N ASN A 337 3.41 -27.44 -0.16
CA ASN A 337 2.57 -27.72 -1.33
C ASN A 337 2.68 -26.63 -2.41
N ARG A 338 3.12 -25.42 -2.03
CA ARG A 338 3.29 -24.28 -2.94
C ARG A 338 4.74 -23.91 -3.21
N LEU A 339 5.71 -24.64 -2.68
CA LEU A 339 7.14 -24.29 -2.72
C LEU A 339 7.69 -24.16 -4.14
N ALA A 340 7.19 -24.96 -5.09
CA ALA A 340 7.58 -24.92 -6.50
C ALA A 340 7.17 -23.61 -7.22
N LEU A 341 6.15 -22.93 -6.69
CA LEU A 341 5.55 -21.73 -7.28
C LEU A 341 5.84 -20.47 -6.44
N HIS A 342 5.87 -20.61 -5.11
CA HIS A 342 5.93 -19.50 -4.16
C HIS A 342 6.90 -19.78 -2.99
N PRO A 343 8.22 -19.84 -3.26
CA PRO A 343 9.23 -20.07 -2.21
C PRO A 343 9.32 -18.96 -1.15
N ARG A 344 8.71 -17.81 -1.41
CA ARG A 344 8.67 -16.67 -0.50
C ARG A 344 7.91 -16.96 0.80
N ILE A 345 6.94 -17.88 0.77
CA ILE A 345 6.18 -18.28 1.97
C ILE A 345 7.13 -18.77 3.07
N LEU A 346 8.08 -19.66 2.72
CA LEU A 346 9.03 -20.21 3.68
C LEU A 346 9.97 -19.14 4.26
N ILE A 347 10.42 -18.20 3.43
CA ILE A 347 11.23 -17.06 3.88
C ILE A 347 10.47 -16.25 4.94
N ASN A 348 9.19 -16.00 4.69
CA ASN A 348 8.33 -15.26 5.60
C ASN A 348 8.04 -16.05 6.89
N LEU A 349 7.75 -17.35 6.79
CA LEU A 349 7.53 -18.22 7.95
C LEU A 349 8.76 -18.26 8.87
N VAL A 350 9.96 -18.54 8.35
CA VAL A 350 11.21 -18.57 9.16
C VAL A 350 11.55 -17.22 9.78
N GLY A 351 11.22 -16.14 9.06
CA GLY A 351 11.40 -14.79 9.58
C GLY A 351 10.53 -14.47 10.78
N ILE A 352 9.37 -15.14 10.92
CA ILE A 352 8.44 -14.98 12.03
C ILE A 352 8.79 -15.96 13.15
N GLU A 353 8.95 -17.25 12.83
CA GLU A 353 9.29 -18.31 13.78
C GLU A 353 10.06 -19.45 13.11
N PHE A 354 11.03 -20.03 13.81
CA PHE A 354 11.80 -21.18 13.35
C PHE A 354 11.56 -22.38 14.28
N ARG A 355 11.19 -23.53 13.72
CA ARG A 355 10.95 -24.79 14.48
C ARG A 355 11.76 -25.98 13.95
N PRO A 356 12.03 -27.01 14.79
CA PRO A 356 12.81 -28.20 14.40
C PRO A 356 12.28 -28.96 13.17
N LYS A 357 10.95 -29.04 12.98
CA LYS A 357 10.35 -29.69 11.79
C LYS A 357 10.82 -29.06 10.46
N MET A 358 11.31 -27.82 10.48
CA MET A 358 11.88 -27.16 9.31
C MET A 358 13.11 -27.91 8.75
N GLU A 359 13.82 -28.69 9.58
CA GLU A 359 14.99 -29.47 9.14
C GLU A 359 14.64 -30.46 8.02
N ASP A 360 13.52 -31.19 8.14
CA ASP A 360 13.06 -32.14 7.12
C ASP A 360 12.71 -31.41 5.81
N PHE A 361 12.15 -30.21 5.91
CA PHE A 361 11.84 -29.37 4.75
C PHE A 361 13.09 -28.79 4.09
N ILE A 362 14.10 -28.41 4.87
CA ILE A 362 15.39 -27.96 4.34
C ILE A 362 16.01 -29.07 3.51
N LEU A 363 15.97 -30.32 3.97
CA LEU A 363 16.51 -31.47 3.22
C LEU A 363 15.82 -31.64 1.87
N GLN A 364 14.49 -31.61 1.83
CA GLN A 364 13.72 -31.71 0.59
C GLN A 364 13.96 -30.50 -0.33
N LEU A 365 14.13 -29.30 0.23
CA LEU A 365 14.45 -28.10 -0.54
C LEU A 365 15.82 -28.19 -1.22
N ILE A 366 16.80 -28.80 -0.58
CA ILE A 366 18.13 -29.02 -1.16
C ILE A 366 18.06 -29.97 -2.38
N GLU A 367 17.14 -30.94 -2.38
CA GLU A 367 16.88 -31.78 -3.57
C GLU A 367 16.33 -30.94 -4.73
N PHE A 368 15.42 -29.99 -4.47
CA PHE A 368 14.92 -29.07 -5.49
C PHE A 368 16.00 -28.12 -6.02
N VAL A 369 16.89 -27.62 -5.16
CA VAL A 369 18.04 -26.78 -5.56
C VAL A 369 18.91 -27.51 -6.58
N SER A 370 19.15 -28.80 -6.38
CA SER A 370 20.01 -29.63 -7.23
C SER A 370 19.41 -29.87 -8.63
N GLY A 371 18.07 -29.81 -8.76
CA GLY A 371 17.34 -30.05 -10.02
C GLY A 371 16.76 -28.80 -10.69
N CYS A 372 16.92 -27.60 -10.12
CA CYS A 372 16.26 -26.39 -10.59
C CYS A 372 17.09 -25.65 -11.66
N SER A 373 16.59 -25.59 -12.89
CA SER A 373 17.20 -24.82 -13.99
C SER A 373 16.76 -23.34 -14.03
N ASP A 374 15.66 -22.98 -13.36
CA ASP A 374 15.13 -21.61 -13.31
C ASP A 374 15.95 -20.77 -12.32
N VAL A 375 16.62 -19.72 -12.83
CA VAL A 375 17.51 -18.86 -12.05
C VAL A 375 16.77 -18.04 -10.99
N GLU A 376 15.56 -17.55 -11.27
CA GLU A 376 14.81 -16.74 -10.31
C GLU A 376 14.34 -17.61 -9.14
N LYS A 377 13.80 -18.80 -9.43
CA LYS A 377 13.39 -19.76 -8.41
C LYS A 377 14.58 -20.26 -7.60
N LEU A 378 15.68 -20.62 -8.26
CA LEU A 378 16.92 -21.04 -7.60
C LEU A 378 17.45 -19.95 -6.68
N GLY A 379 17.40 -18.69 -7.09
CA GLY A 379 17.79 -17.56 -6.24
C GLY A 379 16.93 -17.43 -4.97
N LEU A 380 15.63 -17.72 -5.05
CA LEU A 380 14.75 -17.72 -3.88
C LEU A 380 15.02 -18.90 -2.95
N TYR A 381 15.27 -20.09 -3.50
CA TYR A 381 15.66 -21.27 -2.70
C TYR A 381 16.99 -21.03 -1.96
N LEU A 382 18.01 -20.52 -2.65
CA LEU A 382 19.30 -20.20 -2.03
C LEU A 382 19.15 -19.09 -0.98
N ARG A 383 18.30 -18.10 -1.21
CA ARG A 383 17.99 -17.07 -0.20
C ARG A 383 17.36 -17.68 1.05
N PHE A 384 16.43 -18.63 0.90
CA PHE A 384 15.87 -19.36 2.04
C PHE A 384 16.96 -20.13 2.80
N VAL A 385 17.77 -20.93 2.10
CA VAL A 385 18.87 -21.70 2.70
C VAL A 385 19.82 -20.78 3.47
N LYS A 386 20.20 -19.64 2.86
CA LYS A 386 21.04 -18.64 3.51
C LYS A 386 20.44 -18.14 4.82
N ILE A 387 19.17 -17.73 4.82
CA ILE A 387 18.48 -17.22 6.02
C ILE A 387 18.48 -18.27 7.13
N VAL A 388 18.19 -19.53 6.77
CA VAL A 388 18.17 -20.64 7.72
C VAL A 388 19.56 -20.90 8.29
N VAL A 389 20.59 -21.00 7.44
CA VAL A 389 21.97 -21.22 7.88
C VAL A 389 22.40 -20.09 8.82
N GLU A 390 22.12 -18.83 8.49
CA GLU A 390 22.44 -17.66 9.33
C GLU A 390 21.79 -17.68 10.73
N LYS A 391 20.74 -18.49 10.97
CA LYS A 391 20.16 -18.68 12.32
C LYS A 391 21.08 -19.43 13.26
N ASN A 392 22.06 -20.16 12.73
CA ASN A 392 23.12 -20.82 13.49
C ASN A 392 22.56 -21.76 14.58
N CYS A 393 21.52 -22.53 14.23
CA CYS A 393 20.76 -23.41 15.13
C CYS A 393 20.56 -24.83 14.58
N LEU A 394 21.05 -25.11 13.37
CA LEU A 394 20.89 -26.41 12.73
C LEU A 394 21.83 -27.47 13.31
N ARG A 395 21.39 -28.72 13.27
CA ARG A 395 22.24 -29.88 13.57
C ARG A 395 23.34 -30.07 12.54
N ARG A 396 24.49 -30.60 12.98
CA ARG A 396 25.65 -30.90 12.12
C ARG A 396 25.29 -31.75 10.90
N SER A 397 24.45 -32.77 11.09
CA SER A 397 23.98 -33.65 10.01
C SER A 397 23.17 -32.91 8.93
N ILE A 398 22.36 -31.92 9.30
CA ILE A 398 21.61 -31.09 8.36
C ILE A 398 22.56 -30.15 7.61
N LEU A 399 23.51 -29.53 8.31
CA LEU A 399 24.53 -28.68 7.69
C LEU A 399 25.36 -29.47 6.66
N LYS A 400 25.68 -30.74 6.92
CA LYS A 400 26.35 -31.64 5.97
C LYS A 400 25.54 -31.83 4.69
N ARG A 401 24.24 -32.12 4.82
CA ARG A 401 23.34 -32.31 3.67
C ARG A 401 23.21 -31.04 2.83
N ILE A 402 23.13 -29.88 3.47
CA ILE A 402 23.15 -28.58 2.77
C ILE A 402 24.47 -28.41 2.02
N PHE A 403 25.61 -28.72 2.66
CA PHE A 403 26.92 -28.65 2.02
C PHE A 403 26.98 -29.55 0.78
N GLU A 404 26.61 -30.82 0.89
CA GLU A 404 26.64 -31.81 -0.20
C GLU A 404 25.76 -31.39 -1.38
N GLY A 405 24.56 -30.85 -1.12
CA GLY A 405 23.68 -30.40 -2.19
C GLY A 405 24.09 -29.09 -2.86
N LEU A 406 24.92 -28.26 -2.19
CA LEU A 406 25.39 -26.99 -2.75
C LEU A 406 26.77 -27.07 -3.38
N VAL A 407 27.67 -27.90 -2.86
CA VAL A 407 29.07 -27.92 -3.30
C VAL A 407 29.21 -28.27 -4.78
N TYR A 408 28.35 -29.17 -5.28
CA TYR A 408 28.30 -29.59 -6.68
C TYR A 408 27.31 -28.78 -7.54
N LEU A 409 26.65 -27.76 -6.98
CA LEU A 409 25.75 -26.89 -7.74
C LEU A 409 26.58 -26.02 -8.69
N ASP A 410 26.56 -26.36 -9.98
CA ASP A 410 27.13 -25.53 -11.05
C ASP A 410 26.03 -24.75 -11.76
N ASN A 411 26.26 -23.45 -11.99
CA ASN A 411 25.29 -22.57 -12.62
C ASN A 411 26.02 -21.44 -13.34
N GLU A 412 25.56 -21.06 -14.54
CA GLU A 412 26.19 -20.02 -15.35
C GLU A 412 26.01 -18.59 -14.79
N ASP A 413 24.95 -18.35 -14.00
CA ASP A 413 24.68 -17.03 -13.41
C ASP A 413 25.60 -16.76 -12.21
N CYS A 414 26.40 -15.69 -12.30
CA CYS A 414 27.35 -15.31 -11.26
C CYS A 414 26.67 -14.98 -9.92
N ARG A 415 25.42 -14.51 -9.91
CA ARG A 415 24.67 -14.19 -8.69
C ARG A 415 24.34 -15.46 -7.90
N ILE A 416 23.97 -16.53 -8.61
CA ILE A 416 23.72 -17.84 -8.03
C ILE A 416 25.02 -18.40 -7.43
N ARG A 417 26.13 -18.36 -8.17
CA ARG A 417 27.44 -18.79 -7.67
C ARG A 417 27.88 -17.99 -6.43
N CYS A 418 27.70 -16.67 -6.43
CA CYS A 418 27.98 -15.83 -5.26
C CYS A 418 27.16 -16.26 -4.03
N MET A 419 25.85 -16.49 -4.18
CA MET A 419 25.00 -16.97 -3.08
C MET A 419 25.45 -18.35 -2.57
N LYS A 420 25.80 -19.28 -3.48
CA LYS A 420 26.40 -20.57 -3.11
C LYS A 420 27.63 -20.37 -2.23
N TYR A 421 28.59 -19.54 -2.65
CA TYR A 421 29.82 -19.30 -1.89
C TYR A 421 29.57 -18.64 -0.53
N GLU A 422 28.62 -17.70 -0.46
CA GLU A 422 28.23 -17.08 0.81
C GLU A 422 27.65 -18.10 1.80
N ILE A 423 26.75 -18.98 1.34
CA ILE A 423 26.16 -20.03 2.17
C ILE A 423 27.23 -21.00 2.65
N LEU A 424 28.06 -21.51 1.73
CA LEU A 424 29.15 -22.43 2.06
C LEU A 424 30.14 -21.80 3.07
N GLY A 425 30.46 -20.52 2.90
CA GLY A 425 31.33 -19.79 3.83
C GLY A 425 30.75 -19.68 5.24
N GLU A 426 29.42 -19.54 5.37
CA GLU A 426 28.76 -19.55 6.67
C GLU A 426 28.74 -20.96 7.29
N LEU A 427 28.51 -22.00 6.49
CA LEU A 427 28.61 -23.41 6.94
C LEU A 427 29.98 -23.68 7.57
N PHE A 428 31.08 -23.26 6.92
CA PHE A 428 32.43 -23.41 7.49
C PHE A 428 32.58 -22.76 8.86
N GLY A 429 32.04 -21.55 9.02
CA GLY A 429 32.05 -20.85 10.31
C GLY A 429 31.36 -21.65 11.42
N GLN A 430 30.22 -22.28 11.12
CA GLN A 430 29.48 -23.11 12.09
C GLN A 430 30.21 -24.41 12.40
N TYR A 431 30.72 -25.10 11.37
CA TYR A 431 31.53 -26.31 11.56
C TYR A 431 32.75 -26.05 12.44
N ALA A 432 33.46 -24.94 12.23
CA ALA A 432 34.60 -24.56 13.07
C ALA A 432 34.22 -24.35 14.54
N LEU A 433 33.04 -23.78 14.82
CA LEU A 433 32.54 -23.59 16.18
C LEU A 433 32.17 -24.93 16.82
N MET A 434 31.51 -25.81 16.07
CA MET A 434 31.16 -27.15 16.52
C MET A 434 32.42 -27.99 16.79
N ASP A 435 33.40 -27.99 15.87
CA ASP A 435 34.68 -28.71 16.01
C ASP A 435 35.42 -28.26 17.29
N LYS A 436 35.50 -26.94 17.54
CA LYS A 436 36.09 -26.41 18.77
C LYS A 436 35.33 -26.85 20.03
N ALA A 437 34.00 -26.91 19.98
CA ALA A 437 33.19 -27.36 21.11
C ALA A 437 33.41 -28.86 21.42
N ILE A 438 33.52 -29.68 20.37
CA ILE A 438 33.85 -31.12 20.47
C ILE A 438 35.24 -31.30 21.08
N GLU A 439 36.25 -30.59 20.57
CA GLU A 439 37.62 -30.65 21.12
C GLU A 439 37.67 -30.24 22.59
N HIS A 440 36.93 -29.21 22.97
CA HIS A 440 36.85 -28.75 24.36
C HIS A 440 36.17 -29.78 25.27
N ALA A 441 35.09 -30.42 24.81
CA ALA A 441 34.41 -31.48 25.55
C ALA A 441 35.33 -32.71 25.75
N ALA A 442 36.03 -33.14 24.70
CA ALA A 442 36.98 -34.24 24.79
C ALA A 442 38.14 -33.97 25.78
N ARG A 443 38.59 -32.72 25.88
CA ARG A 443 39.61 -32.32 26.87
C ARG A 443 39.10 -32.34 28.30
N LEU A 444 37.83 -32.00 28.52
CA LEU A 444 37.20 -32.06 29.84
C LEU A 444 37.02 -33.50 30.33
N ASP A 445 36.54 -34.41 29.46
CA ASP A 445 36.38 -35.83 29.77
C ASP A 445 37.73 -36.55 29.99
N GLY A 446 38.80 -36.05 29.36
CA GLY A 446 40.17 -36.55 29.56
C GLY A 446 40.89 -35.98 30.79
N SER A 447 40.39 -34.90 31.40
CA SER A 447 41.07 -34.15 32.46
C SER A 447 40.55 -34.40 33.89
N ASP A 448 39.94 -35.56 34.16
CA ASP A 448 39.62 -36.01 35.52
C ASP A 448 40.86 -36.39 36.37
N LYS A 449 42.06 -36.04 35.89
CA LYS A 449 43.28 -35.95 36.71
C LYS A 449 43.99 -34.64 36.41
N GLU A 450 43.87 -33.73 37.37
CA GLU A 450 44.78 -32.61 37.62
C GLU A 450 44.69 -31.41 36.66
N HIS A 451 43.73 -30.52 36.88
CA HIS A 451 43.97 -29.20 37.50
C HIS A 451 42.71 -28.33 37.34
N GLY A 452 42.18 -27.88 38.48
CA GLY A 452 41.06 -26.95 38.54
C GLY A 452 41.41 -25.62 37.90
N THR A 453 40.84 -25.35 36.74
CA THR A 453 40.61 -23.98 36.29
C THR A 453 39.29 -23.99 35.53
N GLU A 454 38.22 -23.52 36.19
CA GLU A 454 36.91 -23.35 35.56
C GLU A 454 37.01 -22.38 34.37
N CYS A 455 37.15 -22.93 33.17
CA CYS A 455 37.00 -22.15 31.94
C CYS A 455 35.50 -22.01 31.65
N LYS A 456 34.91 -20.89 32.04
CA LYS A 456 33.53 -20.53 31.69
C LYS A 456 33.42 -20.19 30.19
N CYS A 457 33.28 -21.20 29.34
CA CYS A 457 32.64 -21.02 28.03
C CYS A 457 31.12 -21.15 28.19
N LEU A 458 30.47 -20.05 28.57
CA LEU A 458 29.01 -19.88 28.51
C LEU A 458 28.59 -19.91 27.02
N GLY A 459 28.32 -21.10 26.50
CA GLY A 459 27.89 -21.33 25.11
C GLY A 459 28.09 -22.77 24.62
N SER A 460 28.83 -23.62 25.34
CA SER A 460 29.19 -24.96 24.87
C SER A 460 28.06 -25.99 24.89
N ARG A 461 27.13 -25.94 25.86
CA ARG A 461 26.07 -26.97 26.00
C ARG A 461 25.10 -27.01 24.81
N ASP A 462 24.60 -25.86 24.39
CA ASP A 462 23.64 -25.73 23.28
C ASP A 462 24.28 -26.11 21.92
N ILE A 463 25.59 -25.85 21.74
CA ILE A 463 26.32 -26.29 20.53
C ILE A 463 26.53 -27.81 20.54
N LEU A 464 26.86 -28.40 21.70
CA LEU A 464 27.08 -29.85 21.82
C LEU A 464 25.81 -30.67 21.57
N GLU A 465 24.63 -30.15 21.93
CA GLU A 465 23.34 -30.79 21.64
C GLU A 465 23.04 -30.88 20.13
N ARG A 466 23.73 -30.10 19.29
CA ARG A 466 23.58 -30.08 17.82
C ARG A 466 24.53 -31.03 17.10
N VAL A 467 25.39 -31.72 17.84
CA VAL A 467 26.39 -32.64 17.32
C VAL A 467 25.98 -34.07 17.66
N ASP A 468 25.78 -34.90 16.63
CA ASP A 468 25.68 -36.35 16.83
C ASP A 468 27.10 -36.91 16.92
N THR A 469 27.44 -37.57 18.03
CA THR A 469 28.81 -38.00 18.36
C THR A 469 29.28 -39.21 17.53
N ARG A 470 28.42 -39.78 16.69
CA ARG A 470 28.69 -41.04 15.97
C ARG A 470 29.57 -40.92 14.71
N SER A 471 29.82 -39.72 14.17
CA SER A 471 30.60 -39.53 12.91
C SER A 471 31.57 -38.33 12.90
N LEU A 472 32.16 -37.99 14.05
CA LEU A 472 32.97 -36.77 14.24
C LEU A 472 34.21 -36.67 13.34
N ASP A 473 34.89 -37.79 13.06
CA ASP A 473 36.14 -37.80 12.31
C ASP A 473 35.93 -37.73 10.78
N GLU A 474 34.77 -38.17 10.29
CA GLU A 474 34.45 -38.22 8.86
C GLU A 474 33.86 -36.89 8.35
N ASP A 475 33.34 -36.05 9.25
CA ASP A 475 32.52 -34.89 8.90
C ASP A 475 32.99 -33.60 9.56
N ASN A 476 34.30 -33.30 9.57
CA ASN A 476 34.85 -32.07 10.15
C ASN A 476 35.20 -31.00 9.11
N ALA A 477 35.45 -29.77 9.58
CA ALA A 477 35.74 -28.64 8.71
C ALA A 477 36.91 -28.91 7.73
N ASN A 478 37.88 -29.74 8.11
CA ASN A 478 39.02 -30.09 7.25
C ASN A 478 38.60 -30.97 6.07
N VAL A 479 37.68 -31.93 6.29
CA VAL A 479 37.13 -32.80 5.23
C VAL A 479 36.31 -31.98 4.26
N LEU A 480 35.39 -31.14 4.76
CA LEU A 480 34.57 -30.27 3.92
C LEU A 480 35.43 -29.29 3.10
N ALA A 481 36.49 -28.76 3.70
CA ALA A 481 37.43 -27.90 3.00
C ALA A 481 38.17 -28.65 1.88
N ALA A 482 38.46 -29.94 2.02
CA ALA A 482 39.01 -30.78 0.95
C ALA A 482 38.08 -30.92 -0.24
N ILE A 483 36.82 -31.25 0.01
CA ILE A 483 35.83 -31.36 -1.06
C ILE A 483 35.67 -30.00 -1.76
N MET A 484 35.50 -28.91 -1.01
CA MET A 484 35.33 -27.58 -1.58
C MET A 484 36.56 -27.12 -2.39
N TRP A 485 37.77 -27.43 -1.92
CA TRP A 485 38.99 -27.04 -2.60
C TRP A 485 39.13 -27.66 -3.99
N ASP A 486 38.69 -28.91 -4.14
CA ASP A 486 38.69 -29.63 -5.41
C ASP A 486 37.65 -29.05 -6.38
N GLU A 487 36.57 -28.43 -5.88
CA GLU A 487 35.55 -27.73 -6.69
C GLU A 487 35.89 -26.27 -7.03
N LEU A 488 36.86 -25.64 -6.35
CA LEU A 488 37.29 -24.25 -6.61
C LEU A 488 38.15 -24.07 -7.88
N ILE A 489 38.32 -25.11 -8.70
CA ILE A 489 39.27 -25.12 -9.83
C ILE A 489 38.87 -24.15 -10.98
N MET A 490 37.66 -23.61 -10.95
CA MET A 490 37.18 -22.64 -11.95
C MET A 490 37.83 -21.26 -11.80
N THR A 491 38.12 -20.60 -12.94
CA THR A 491 38.64 -19.22 -12.93
C THR A 491 37.53 -18.24 -12.53
N PRO A 492 37.69 -17.45 -11.46
CA PRO A 492 36.59 -16.65 -10.91
C PRO A 492 36.25 -15.47 -11.81
N ALA A 493 34.95 -15.24 -12.03
CA ALA A 493 34.48 -14.04 -12.70
C ALA A 493 34.74 -12.81 -11.81
N GLU A 494 34.83 -11.61 -12.40
CA GLU A 494 35.10 -10.39 -11.64
C GLU A 494 34.04 -10.09 -10.57
N GLY A 495 32.78 -10.42 -10.84
CA GLY A 495 31.67 -10.27 -9.88
C GLY A 495 31.74 -11.23 -8.69
N GLU A 496 32.54 -12.29 -8.75
CA GLU A 496 32.63 -13.34 -7.72
C GLU A 496 33.78 -13.14 -6.74
N LEU A 497 34.72 -12.26 -7.07
CA LEU A 497 35.97 -12.09 -6.32
C LEU A 497 35.76 -11.82 -4.83
N MET A 498 34.73 -11.04 -4.47
CA MET A 498 34.39 -10.77 -3.08
C MET A 498 33.88 -12.03 -2.37
N ALA A 499 32.91 -12.73 -2.95
CA ALA A 499 32.30 -13.92 -2.35
C ALA A 499 33.33 -15.04 -2.17
N ILE A 500 34.19 -15.23 -3.17
CA ILE A 500 35.30 -16.19 -3.12
C ILE A 500 36.33 -15.79 -2.07
N SER A 501 36.66 -14.50 -1.96
CA SER A 501 37.59 -14.03 -0.93
C SER A 501 37.07 -14.31 0.49
N ILE A 502 35.76 -14.08 0.70
CA ILE A 502 35.09 -14.40 1.97
C ILE A 502 35.11 -15.91 2.23
N LEU A 503 34.75 -16.72 1.23
CA LEU A 503 34.73 -18.19 1.35
C LEU A 503 36.11 -18.74 1.69
N LEU A 504 37.15 -18.37 0.93
CA LEU A 504 38.52 -18.80 1.20
C LEU A 504 38.99 -18.38 2.59
N ARG A 505 38.65 -17.17 3.02
CA ARG A 505 39.02 -16.69 4.36
C ARG A 505 38.37 -17.57 5.42
N ARG A 506 37.07 -17.85 5.28
CA ARG A 506 36.32 -18.73 6.18
C ARG A 506 36.92 -20.13 6.22
N ILE A 507 37.29 -20.70 5.08
CA ILE A 507 37.96 -22.02 5.00
C ILE A 507 39.29 -21.98 5.77
N ILE A 508 40.14 -20.99 5.53
CA ILE A 508 41.44 -20.85 6.17
C ILE A 508 41.29 -20.65 7.69
N ASP A 509 40.42 -19.74 8.11
CA ASP A 509 40.19 -19.45 9.53
C ASP A 509 39.59 -20.66 10.27
N SER A 510 38.84 -21.51 9.57
CA SER A 510 38.19 -22.70 10.13
C SER A 510 39.14 -23.90 10.23
N THR A 511 40.06 -24.08 9.27
CA THR A 511 40.94 -25.26 9.17
C THR A 511 42.38 -25.01 9.63
N GLY A 512 42.77 -23.74 9.80
CA GLY A 512 44.10 -23.34 10.25
C GLY A 512 45.23 -23.89 9.39
N MET A 513 46.24 -24.48 10.02
CA MET A 513 47.47 -24.96 9.36
C MET A 513 47.25 -26.16 8.43
N PHE A 514 46.11 -26.86 8.51
CA PHE A 514 45.81 -28.02 7.66
C PHE A 514 45.89 -27.68 6.16
N TYR A 515 45.49 -26.46 5.77
CA TYR A 515 45.49 -26.01 4.37
C TYR A 515 46.72 -25.21 3.94
N GLY A 516 47.69 -24.94 4.82
CA GLY A 516 48.82 -24.06 4.54
C GLY A 516 49.63 -24.47 3.29
N ASN A 517 49.88 -25.77 3.13
CA ASN A 517 50.62 -26.30 1.98
C ASN A 517 49.83 -26.25 0.66
N ARG A 518 48.51 -26.37 0.70
CA ARG A 518 47.65 -26.29 -0.49
C ARG A 518 47.51 -24.83 -0.95
N VAL A 519 47.30 -23.91 -0.02
CA VAL A 519 47.24 -22.46 -0.29
C VAL A 519 48.55 -21.96 -0.89
N SER A 520 49.69 -22.32 -0.30
CA SER A 520 51.02 -21.83 -0.72
C SER A 520 51.43 -22.28 -2.14
N LYS A 521 50.88 -23.39 -2.62
CA LYS A 521 51.16 -23.97 -3.95
C LYS A 521 50.03 -23.74 -4.97
N SER A 522 48.95 -23.08 -4.57
CA SER A 522 47.75 -22.96 -5.42
C SER A 522 47.92 -21.94 -6.53
N SER A 523 47.81 -22.39 -7.78
CA SER A 523 47.72 -21.53 -8.95
C SER A 523 46.46 -20.66 -8.92
N PHE A 524 45.36 -21.18 -8.39
CA PHE A 524 44.11 -20.44 -8.22
C PHE A 524 44.28 -19.25 -7.29
N VAL A 525 44.93 -19.41 -6.13
CA VAL A 525 45.21 -18.31 -5.20
C VAL A 525 46.11 -17.26 -5.84
N LEU A 526 47.17 -17.67 -6.55
CA LEU A 526 48.03 -16.75 -7.28
C LEU A 526 47.26 -15.97 -8.35
N HIS A 527 46.38 -16.63 -9.08
CA HIS A 527 45.51 -16.00 -10.08
C HIS A 527 44.54 -15.01 -9.44
N LEU A 528 43.91 -15.38 -8.31
CA LEU A 528 43.03 -14.49 -7.55
C LEU A 528 43.75 -13.19 -7.17
N ILE A 529 44.98 -13.28 -6.65
CA ILE A 529 45.79 -12.12 -6.30
C ILE A 529 46.07 -11.24 -7.53
N ASP A 530 46.42 -11.85 -8.67
CA ASP A 530 46.67 -11.11 -9.92
C ASP A 530 45.42 -10.35 -10.40
N ARG A 531 44.22 -10.87 -10.12
CA ARG A 531 42.96 -10.21 -10.47
C ARG A 531 42.69 -8.95 -9.64
N HIS A 532 43.28 -8.82 -8.45
CA HIS A 532 43.11 -7.71 -7.52
C HIS A 532 44.16 -6.58 -7.66
N GLY A 533 44.98 -6.56 -8.72
CA GLY A 533 46.04 -5.54 -8.89
C GLY A 533 45.54 -4.08 -8.91
N ILE A 534 46.38 -3.16 -8.41
CA ILE A 534 46.04 -1.73 -8.20
C ILE A 534 45.54 -1.01 -9.45
N ALA A 535 46.03 -1.37 -10.64
CA ALA A 535 45.60 -0.79 -11.90
C ALA A 535 44.10 -1.00 -12.18
N ARG A 536 43.45 -1.94 -11.48
CA ARG A 536 42.02 -2.27 -11.61
C ARG A 536 41.18 -1.67 -10.47
N PHE A 537 41.78 -0.89 -9.58
CA PHE A 537 41.09 -0.28 -8.46
C PHE A 537 40.26 0.93 -8.89
N ASN A 538 39.07 1.04 -8.30
CA ASN A 538 38.29 2.27 -8.24
C ASN A 538 37.46 2.25 -6.95
N GLU A 539 36.89 3.40 -6.58
CA GLU A 539 36.18 3.56 -5.31
C GLU A 539 34.99 2.61 -5.15
N THR A 540 34.30 2.26 -6.25
CA THR A 540 33.17 1.30 -6.21
C THR A 540 33.59 -0.12 -5.82
N ARG A 541 34.88 -0.46 -5.95
CA ARG A 541 35.45 -1.76 -5.60
C ARG A 541 36.05 -1.80 -4.20
N ARG A 542 36.00 -0.70 -3.42
CA ARG A 542 36.62 -0.60 -2.09
C ARG A 542 36.25 -1.78 -1.19
N ARG A 543 34.96 -2.10 -1.07
CA ARG A 543 34.47 -3.21 -0.24
C ARG A 543 35.01 -4.58 -0.68
N MET A 544 35.09 -4.83 -1.98
CA MET A 544 35.66 -6.08 -2.52
C MET A 544 37.14 -6.18 -2.14
N THR A 545 37.90 -5.09 -2.31
CA THR A 545 39.32 -5.04 -1.96
C THR A 545 39.56 -5.17 -0.44
N ASP A 546 38.69 -4.61 0.40
CA ASP A 546 38.75 -4.78 1.86
C ASP A 546 38.63 -6.26 2.26
N GLU A 547 37.65 -6.98 1.70
CA GLU A 547 37.48 -8.42 1.97
C GLU A 547 38.68 -9.24 1.45
N PHE A 548 39.26 -8.84 0.31
CA PHE A 548 40.49 -9.42 -0.19
C PHE A 548 41.68 -9.21 0.75
N PHE A 549 41.88 -8.00 1.31
CA PHE A 549 42.96 -7.79 2.29
C PHE A 549 42.75 -8.58 3.58
N ARG A 550 41.51 -8.76 4.02
CA ARG A 550 41.20 -9.66 5.14
C ARG A 550 41.58 -11.11 4.82
N LEU A 551 41.34 -11.58 3.59
CA LEU A 551 41.81 -12.89 3.13
C LEU A 551 43.33 -12.99 3.20
N LEU A 552 44.05 -11.99 2.67
CA LEU A 552 45.52 -11.96 2.71
C LEU A 552 46.05 -11.98 4.15
N GLY A 553 45.37 -11.29 5.07
CA GLY A 553 45.71 -11.31 6.49
C GLY A 553 45.57 -12.69 7.13
N SER A 554 44.53 -13.45 6.78
CA SER A 554 44.41 -14.86 7.21
C SER A 554 45.49 -15.74 6.58
N MET A 555 45.82 -15.53 5.31
CA MET A 555 46.89 -16.28 4.63
C MET A 555 48.28 -15.99 5.22
N ALA A 556 48.57 -14.76 5.64
CA ALA A 556 49.88 -14.36 6.19
C ALA A 556 50.28 -15.12 7.47
N LYS A 557 49.30 -15.74 8.16
CA LYS A 557 49.53 -16.61 9.33
C LYS A 557 50.08 -17.99 8.95
N LEU A 558 49.99 -18.38 7.68
CA LEU A 558 50.44 -19.68 7.16
C LEU A 558 51.87 -19.57 6.65
N SER A 559 52.62 -20.67 6.61
CA SER A 559 53.93 -20.69 5.94
C SER A 559 53.77 -20.49 4.42
N LEU A 560 54.10 -19.30 3.92
CA LEU A 560 53.90 -18.94 2.52
C LEU A 560 55.05 -19.43 1.63
N SER A 561 54.75 -19.72 0.37
CA SER A 561 55.80 -19.91 -0.63
C SER A 561 56.40 -18.55 -1.00
N LYS A 562 57.69 -18.52 -1.38
CA LYS A 562 58.38 -17.28 -1.76
C LYS A 562 57.62 -16.46 -2.82
N ASN A 563 57.11 -17.14 -3.85
CA ASN A 563 56.33 -16.51 -4.92
C ASN A 563 55.02 -15.89 -4.40
N LEU A 564 54.27 -16.61 -3.56
CA LEU A 564 53.03 -16.10 -2.99
C LEU A 564 53.30 -14.91 -2.04
N LEU A 565 54.33 -15.03 -1.20
CA LEU A 565 54.76 -13.98 -0.30
C LEU A 565 55.17 -12.72 -1.06
N GLU A 566 55.95 -12.86 -2.14
CA GLU A 566 56.37 -11.75 -2.98
C GLU A 566 55.16 -11.02 -3.59
N LYS A 567 54.20 -11.76 -4.16
CA LYS A 567 52.98 -11.15 -4.71
C LYS A 567 52.15 -10.44 -3.64
N MET A 568 51.93 -11.08 -2.50
CA MET A 568 51.18 -10.49 -1.38
C MET A 568 51.87 -9.24 -0.83
N PHE A 569 53.19 -9.24 -0.76
CA PHE A 569 53.96 -8.08 -0.33
C PHE A 569 53.82 -6.95 -1.34
N LEU A 570 54.09 -7.20 -2.62
CA LEU A 570 54.02 -6.19 -3.67
C LEU A 570 52.64 -5.55 -3.82
N ILE A 571 51.56 -6.34 -3.77
CA ILE A 571 50.20 -5.81 -3.86
C ILE A 571 49.85 -4.97 -2.62
N SER A 572 50.28 -5.38 -1.43
CA SER A 572 50.06 -4.60 -0.21
C SER A 572 50.80 -3.26 -0.26
N LEU A 573 52.03 -3.24 -0.80
CA LEU A 573 52.78 -2.00 -0.99
C LEU A 573 52.08 -1.05 -1.97
N ASP A 574 51.50 -1.58 -3.05
CA ASP A 574 50.78 -0.77 -4.03
C ASP A 574 49.59 -0.06 -3.38
N TYR A 575 48.85 -0.75 -2.53
CA TYR A 575 47.66 -0.21 -1.87
C TYR A 575 47.92 0.56 -0.57
N PHE A 576 49.18 0.71 -0.14
CA PHE A 576 49.55 1.35 1.12
C PHE A 576 48.96 2.75 1.35
N TYR A 577 48.78 3.53 0.27
CA TYR A 577 48.24 4.88 0.36
C TYR A 577 46.71 4.96 0.25
N ILE A 578 46.06 3.84 -0.05
CA ILE A 578 44.62 3.77 -0.32
C ILE A 578 43.87 3.05 0.82
N PHE A 579 44.51 2.03 1.41
CA PHE A 579 43.95 1.19 2.47
C PHE A 579 44.88 1.10 3.67
N ASP A 580 44.32 0.79 4.84
CA ASP A 580 45.09 0.48 6.04
C ASP A 580 45.59 -0.98 5.97
N VAL A 581 46.76 -1.14 5.34
CA VAL A 581 47.43 -2.44 5.14
C VAL A 581 48.67 -2.58 6.02
N ASP A 582 48.85 -1.71 7.01
CA ASP A 582 50.03 -1.68 7.86
C ASP A 582 50.24 -3.03 8.58
N ASP A 583 49.17 -3.55 9.19
CA ASP A 583 49.22 -4.83 9.91
C ASP A 583 49.42 -6.02 8.97
N LEU A 584 48.85 -5.97 7.77
CA LEU A 584 49.09 -7.00 6.75
C LEU A 584 50.56 -7.03 6.33
N ILE A 585 51.16 -5.86 6.07
CA ILE A 585 52.57 -5.78 5.70
C ILE A 585 53.47 -6.28 6.83
N ARG A 586 53.15 -5.95 8.10
CA ARG A 586 53.88 -6.49 9.26
C ARG A 586 53.77 -8.01 9.33
N ALA A 587 52.57 -8.57 9.20
CA ALA A 587 52.36 -10.02 9.21
C ALA A 587 53.12 -10.73 8.08
N ILE A 588 53.17 -10.14 6.88
CA ILE A 588 53.96 -10.67 5.76
C ILE A 588 55.46 -10.62 6.06
N ILE A 589 55.95 -9.53 6.66
CA ILE A 589 57.35 -9.39 7.09
C ILE A 589 57.72 -10.42 8.15
N GLU A 590 56.83 -10.68 9.11
CA GLU A 590 57.02 -11.70 10.15
C GLU A 590 57.09 -13.11 9.56
N ASN A 591 56.41 -13.35 8.44
CA ASN A 591 56.44 -14.64 7.73
C ASN A 591 57.82 -14.99 7.16
N ASP A 592 58.40 -14.09 6.35
CA ASP A 592 59.78 -14.21 5.85
C ASP A 592 60.42 -12.83 5.65
N ARG A 593 61.03 -12.36 6.74
CA ARG A 593 61.71 -11.07 6.79
C ARG A 593 62.84 -10.95 5.78
N TYR A 594 63.64 -12.00 5.60
CA TYR A 594 64.82 -11.96 4.74
C TYR A 594 64.42 -11.89 3.28
N HIS A 595 63.36 -12.59 2.89
CA HIS A 595 62.82 -12.48 1.54
C HIS A 595 62.20 -11.10 1.29
N CYS A 596 61.46 -10.53 2.25
CA CYS A 596 60.96 -9.16 2.17
C CYS A 596 62.11 -8.12 2.01
N LEU A 597 63.22 -8.30 2.74
CA LEU A 597 64.43 -7.48 2.60
C LEU A 597 65.03 -7.59 1.19
N PHE A 598 65.10 -8.79 0.65
CA PHE A 598 65.58 -9.04 -0.72
C PHE A 598 64.70 -8.36 -1.77
N ILE A 599 63.37 -8.47 -1.65
CA ILE A 599 62.41 -7.80 -2.54
C ILE A 599 62.59 -6.28 -2.45
N LEU A 600 62.67 -5.73 -1.23
CA LEU A 600 62.87 -4.29 -1.01
C LEU A 600 64.18 -3.80 -1.62
N TYR A 601 65.28 -4.55 -1.45
CA TYR A 601 66.56 -4.24 -2.06
C TYR A 601 66.47 -4.17 -3.60
N ASN A 602 65.80 -5.16 -4.21
CA ASN A 602 65.60 -5.19 -5.66
C ASN A 602 64.72 -4.02 -6.14
N LEU A 603 63.62 -3.71 -5.45
CA LEU A 603 62.75 -2.57 -5.77
C LEU A 603 63.51 -1.24 -5.75
N THR A 604 64.41 -1.05 -4.78
CA THR A 604 65.23 0.17 -4.71
C THR A 604 66.30 0.26 -5.80
N ARG A 605 66.70 -0.86 -6.42
CA ARG A 605 67.67 -0.91 -7.53
C ARG A 605 67.00 -0.85 -8.90
N SER A 606 65.85 -1.47 -9.07
CA SER A 606 65.02 -1.34 -10.27
C SER A 606 64.46 0.08 -10.30
N ARG A 607 64.96 0.95 -11.18
CA ARG A 607 64.48 2.34 -11.32
C ARG A 607 62.99 2.46 -11.70
N GLU A 608 62.26 1.35 -11.80
CA GLU A 608 60.86 1.24 -12.23
C GLU A 608 59.83 1.58 -11.15
N LYS A 609 60.16 1.47 -9.85
CA LYS A 609 59.20 1.72 -8.75
C LYS A 609 59.83 2.58 -7.65
N MET A 610 59.61 3.90 -7.71
CA MET A 610 60.07 4.81 -6.65
C MET A 610 59.19 4.69 -5.40
N LEU A 611 59.70 4.05 -4.37
CA LEU A 611 59.06 4.02 -3.06
C LEU A 611 59.15 5.42 -2.42
N SER A 612 57.98 5.98 -2.11
CA SER A 612 57.86 7.20 -1.31
C SER A 612 58.62 7.13 0.02
N LYS A 613 59.07 8.29 0.53
CA LYS A 613 59.81 8.39 1.80
C LYS A 613 59.04 7.80 3.00
N LYS A 614 57.74 8.08 3.10
CA LYS A 614 56.88 7.59 4.19
C LYS A 614 56.77 6.05 4.19
N LEU A 615 56.54 5.44 3.02
CA LEU A 615 56.52 3.97 2.89
C LEU A 615 57.88 3.36 3.23
N LEU A 616 58.97 3.97 2.76
CA LEU A 616 60.32 3.48 3.05
C LEU A 616 60.65 3.54 4.56
N GLU A 617 60.25 4.61 5.24
CA GLU A 617 60.42 4.74 6.70
C GLU A 617 59.58 3.70 7.45
N PHE A 618 58.33 3.51 7.06
CA PHE A 618 57.46 2.46 7.59
C PHE A 618 58.11 1.08 7.43
N LEU A 619 58.52 0.70 6.22
CA LEU A 619 59.13 -0.62 5.97
C LEU A 619 60.43 -0.82 6.75
N LYS A 620 61.30 0.20 6.83
CA LYS A 620 62.52 0.15 7.64
C LYS A 620 62.21 -0.06 9.12
N LYS A 621 61.15 0.55 9.64
CA LYS A 621 60.70 0.38 11.02
C LYS A 621 60.18 -1.05 11.23
N SER A 622 59.21 -1.49 10.43
CA SER A 622 58.61 -2.83 10.54
C SER A 622 59.65 -3.96 10.40
N LEU A 623 60.59 -3.83 9.46
CA LEU A 623 61.69 -4.78 9.28
C LEU A 623 62.71 -4.79 10.44
N ARG A 624 62.82 -3.70 11.23
CA ARG A 624 63.66 -3.67 12.44
C ARG A 624 62.91 -4.23 13.65
N GLU A 625 61.61 -4.02 13.72
CA GLU A 625 60.77 -4.50 14.82
C GLU A 625 60.64 -6.03 14.80
N ALA A 626 60.48 -6.62 13.61
CA ALA A 626 60.50 -8.09 13.40
C ALA A 626 61.86 -8.77 13.71
N GLN A 627 62.85 -8.03 14.22
CA GLN A 627 64.16 -8.52 14.64
C GLN A 627 64.20 -8.89 16.13
N ARG A 628 63.19 -8.51 16.91
CA ARG A 628 63.11 -8.79 18.35
C ARG A 628 62.25 -10.04 18.57
N PRO A 629 62.75 -11.05 19.31
CA PRO A 629 62.02 -12.29 19.56
C PRO A 629 60.76 -12.08 20.39
#